data_AF-A0A9E5MCJ1-F1
#
_entry.id   AF-A0A9E5MCJ1-F1
#
_cell.length_a   1.000
_cell.length_b   1.000
_cell.length_c   1.000
_cell.angle_alpha   90.00
_cell.angle_beta   90.00
_cell.angle_gamma   90.00
#
_symmetry.space_group_name_H-M   'P 1'
#
loop_
_entity.id
_entity.type
_entity.pdbx_description
1 polymer ?
#
loop_
_entity_poly.entity_id
_entity_poly.type
_entity_poly.pdbx_seq_one_letter_code
_entity_poly.pdbx_strand_id
1 'polypeptide(L)' 'MSHALLERLEISELVQSWALYRDTGDWDKLRQTVHADGIMTATWFHGTFDDFITAIQ' A
#
# COMPACT_ATOMS: atom_id res chain seq x y z
N MET A 1 6.94 16.79 -20.06
CA MET A 1 6.03 16.62 -18.90
C MET A 1 6.52 17.53 -17.78
N SER A 2 5.64 18.18 -17.03
CA SER A 2 6.09 18.99 -15.87
C SER A 2 6.49 18.07 -14.72
N HIS A 3 7.44 18.52 -13.87
CA HIS A 3 7.88 17.76 -12.70
C HIS A 3 6.72 17.43 -11.76
N ALA A 4 5.89 18.43 -11.45
CA ALA A 4 4.69 18.25 -10.64
C ALA A 4 3.68 17.24 -11.21
N LEU A 5 3.63 17.06 -12.54
CA LEU A 5 2.79 16.02 -13.13
C LEU A 5 3.38 14.64 -12.92
N LEU A 6 4.70 14.48 -13.04
CA LEU A 6 5.38 13.20 -12.83
C LEU A 6 5.24 12.74 -11.37
N GLU A 7 5.45 13.63 -10.39
CA GLU A 7 5.28 13.33 -8.97
C GLU A 7 3.85 12.89 -8.64
N ARG A 8 2.85 13.55 -9.23
CA ARG A 8 1.45 13.15 -9.07
C ARG A 8 1.15 11.78 -9.66
N LEU A 9 1.76 11.44 -10.79
CA LEU A 9 1.57 10.14 -11.43
C LEU A 9 2.20 9.03 -10.59
N GLU A 10 3.39 9.26 -10.05
CA GLU A 10 4.10 8.30 -9.18
C GLU A 10 3.28 7.97 -7.91
N ILE A 11 2.72 8.99 -7.25
CA ILE A 11 1.83 8.77 -6.10
C ILE A 11 0.56 8.00 -6.52
N SER A 12 0.00 8.35 -7.67
CA SER A 12 -1.22 7.70 -8.17
C SER A 12 -0.98 6.21 -8.48
N GLU A 13 0.16 5.90 -9.10
CA GLU A 13 0.59 4.53 -9.39
C GLU A 13 0.79 3.72 -8.11
N LEU A 14 1.44 4.28 -7.09
CA LEU A 14 1.64 3.63 -5.80
C LEU A 14 0.30 3.25 -5.13
N VAL A 15 -0.65 4.20 -5.08
CA VAL A 15 -1.97 3.99 -4.46
C VAL A 15 -2.80 2.96 -5.25
N GLN A 16 -2.79 3.02 -6.58
CA GLN A 16 -3.48 2.06 -7.43
C GLN A 16 -2.91 0.66 -7.30
N SER A 17 -1.58 0.56 -7.26
CA SER A 17 -0.85 -0.71 -7.05
C SER A 17 -1.21 -1.33 -5.70
N TRP A 18 -1.27 -0.53 -4.63
CA TRP A 18 -1.72 -1.00 -3.31
C TRP A 18 -3.10 -1.66 -3.37
N ALA A 19 -4.07 -0.99 -4.02
CA ALA A 19 -5.43 -1.52 -4.14
C ALA A 19 -5.45 -2.83 -4.94
N LEU A 20 -4.77 -2.85 -6.09
CA LEU A 20 -4.69 -4.02 -6.96
C LEU A 20 -4.06 -5.22 -6.24
N TYR A 21 -2.91 -5.03 -5.60
CA TYR A 21 -2.19 -6.12 -4.93
C TYR A 21 -2.96 -6.66 -3.73
N ARG A 22 -3.63 -5.79 -2.97
CA ARG A 22 -4.49 -6.21 -1.86
C ARG A 22 -5.66 -7.05 -2.37
N ASP A 23 -6.35 -6.59 -3.41
CA ASP A 23 -7.55 -7.24 -3.91
C ASP A 23 -7.23 -8.55 -4.68
N THR A 24 -6.02 -8.68 -5.23
CA THR A 24 -5.55 -9.90 -5.90
C THR A 24 -4.81 -10.87 -4.99
N GLY A 25 -4.51 -10.48 -3.73
CA GLY A 25 -3.75 -11.28 -2.78
C GLY A 25 -2.25 -11.38 -3.06
N ASP A 26 -1.68 -10.46 -3.85
CA ASP A 26 -0.23 -10.39 -4.13
C ASP A 26 0.50 -9.69 -2.97
N TRP A 27 0.62 -10.40 -1.84
CA TRP A 27 1.14 -9.83 -0.58
C TRP A 27 2.60 -9.37 -0.66
N ASP A 28 3.43 -10.04 -1.46
CA ASP A 28 4.84 -9.68 -1.62
C ASP A 28 5.01 -8.34 -2.34
N LYS A 29 4.18 -8.07 -3.35
CA LYS A 29 4.15 -6.74 -3.97
C LYS A 29 3.45 -5.71 -3.11
N LEU A 30 2.42 -6.10 -2.36
CA LEU A 30 1.74 -5.19 -1.45
C LEU A 30 2.71 -4.62 -0.41
N ARG A 31 3.63 -5.42 0.14
CA ARG A 31 4.68 -4.94 1.08
C ARG A 31 5.59 -3.87 0.49
N GLN A 32 5.76 -3.82 -0.83
CA GLN A 32 6.59 -2.81 -1.49
C GLN A 32 5.88 -1.45 -1.61
N THR A 33 4.57 -1.40 -1.36
CA THR A 33 3.77 -0.17 -1.45
C THR A 33 3.75 0.65 -0.16
N VAL A 34 4.41 0.15 0.89
CA VAL A 34 4.48 0.78 2.21
C VAL A 34 5.94 0.83 2.65
N HIS A 35 6.27 1.83 3.47
CA HIS A 35 7.59 1.87 4.10
C HIS A 35 7.72 0.76 5.17
N ALA A 36 8.95 0.33 5.46
CA ALA A 36 9.21 -0.79 6.38
C ALA A 36 8.73 -0.54 7.82
N ASP A 37 8.63 0.72 8.26
CA ASP A 37 8.07 1.12 9.56
C ASP A 37 6.59 1.56 9.48
N GLY A 38 5.94 1.33 8.34
CA GLY A 38 4.58 1.77 8.08
C GLY A 38 3.56 1.09 8.98
N ILE A 39 2.63 1.89 9.50
CA ILE A 39 1.50 1.44 10.29
C ILE A 39 0.24 1.51 9.44
N MET A 40 -0.58 0.46 9.51
CA MET A 40 -1.92 0.45 8.93
C MET A 40 -2.94 0.77 10.03
N THR A 41 -3.86 1.67 9.71
CA THR A 41 -5.02 1.94 10.55
C THR A 41 -6.29 1.82 9.72
N ALA A 42 -7.15 0.89 10.13
CA ALA A 42 -8.52 0.74 9.65
C ALA A 42 -9.47 0.81 10.86
N THR A 43 -10.78 0.90 10.62
CA THR A 43 -11.78 0.98 11.70
C THR A 43 -11.71 -0.20 12.69
N TRP A 44 -11.21 -1.36 12.24
CA TRP A 44 -11.12 -2.60 13.01
C TRP A 44 -9.68 -3.03 13.31
N PHE A 45 -8.66 -2.27 12.87
CA PHE A 45 -7.26 -2.67 12.94
C PHE A 45 -6.33 -1.48 13.17
N HIS A 46 -5.32 -1.67 14.02
CA HIS A 46 -4.21 -0.74 14.17
C HIS A 46 -2.94 -1.53 14.49
N GLY A 47 -1.92 -1.44 13.65
CA GLY A 47 -0.69 -2.22 13.80
C GLY A 47 0.25 -2.11 12.60
N THR A 48 1.30 -2.92 12.61
CA THR A 48 2.25 -2.96 11.48
C THR A 48 1.58 -3.47 10.22
N PHE A 49 2.21 -3.22 9.06
CA PHE A 49 1.65 -3.70 7.80
C PHE A 49 1.69 -5.24 7.65
N ASP A 50 2.67 -5.92 8.25
CA ASP A 50 2.70 -7.39 8.28
C ASP A 50 1.60 -7.97 9.18
N ASP A 51 1.33 -7.32 10.32
CA ASP A 51 0.18 -7.67 11.17
C ASP A 51 -1.14 -7.47 10.41
N PHE A 52 -1.22 -6.41 9.58
CA PHE A 52 -2.38 -6.15 8.74
C PHE A 52 -2.62 -7.25 7.72
N ILE A 53 -1.58 -7.66 6.97
CA ILE A 53 -1.66 -8.78 6.00
C ILE A 53 -2.14 -10.05 6.69
N THR A 54 -1.63 -10.32 7.89
CA THR A 54 -2.03 -11.50 8.68
C THR A 54 -3.51 -11.44 9.10
N ALA A 55 -4.04 -10.25 9.36
CA ALA A 55 -5.40 -10.05 9.83
C ALA A 55 -6.46 -9.99 8.71
N ILE A 56 -6.08 -9.65 7.48
CA ILE A 56 -7.02 -9.53 6.33
C ILE A 56 -7.17 -10.79 5.48
N GLN A 57 -6.25 -11.75 5.60
CA GLN A 57 -6.29 -12.99 4.81
C GLN A 57 -7.34 -13.99 5.31
#